data_AF-A0A520TJC9-F1
#
_entry.id   AF-A0A520TJC9-F1
#
_cell.length_a   1.000
_cell.length_b   1.000
_cell.length_c   1.000
_cell.angle_alpha   90.00
_cell.angle_beta   90.00
_cell.angle_gamma   90.00
#
_symmetry.space_group_name_H-M   'P 1'
#
loop_
_entity.id
_entity.type
_entity.pdbx_description
1 polymer ?
#
loop_
_entity_poly.entity_id
_entity_poly.type
_entity_poly.pdbx_seq_one_letter_code
_entity_poly.pdbx_strand_id
1 'polypeptide(L)' 'MKDEQPDWFKEALSVSKEEKSIIVEEKSIYYQHWGDGNKPGMVLVHGSGSHSHWWDFIAPLLLDDFQVSALDLS' A
#
# COMPACT_ATOMS: atom_id res chain seq x y z
N MET A 1 5.97 -25.74 -16.27
CA MET A 1 5.65 -25.84 -14.82
C MET A 1 4.54 -24.86 -14.56
N LYS A 2 3.53 -25.20 -13.75
CA LYS A 2 2.66 -24.16 -13.19
C LYS A 2 3.51 -23.48 -12.12
N ASP A 3 4.00 -22.28 -12.41
CA ASP A 3 4.71 -21.45 -11.45
C ASP A 3 3.72 -21.04 -10.36
N GLU A 4 3.67 -21.83 -9.30
CA GLU A 4 2.81 -21.54 -8.16
C GLU A 4 3.45 -20.41 -7.35
N GLN A 5 2.67 -19.36 -7.07
CA GLN A 5 3.14 -18.25 -6.24
C GLN A 5 3.53 -18.75 -4.85
N PRO A 6 4.60 -18.21 -4.24
CA PRO A 6 5.00 -18.61 -2.90
C PRO A 6 3.94 -18.17 -1.87
N ASP A 7 3.82 -18.90 -0.76
CA ASP A 7 2.74 -18.67 0.21
C ASP A 7 2.83 -17.28 0.86
N TRP A 8 4.04 -16.80 1.18
CA TRP A 8 4.24 -15.45 1.73
C TRP A 8 3.62 -14.35 0.84
N PHE A 9 3.63 -14.54 -0.48
CA PHE A 9 3.10 -13.56 -1.43
C PHE A 9 1.57 -13.58 -1.44
N LYS A 10 0.97 -14.78 -1.42
CA LYS A 10 -0.47 -14.97 -1.30
C LYS A 10 -0.99 -14.40 0.02
N GLU A 11 -0.27 -14.65 1.11
CA GLU A 11 -0.56 -14.13 2.45
C GLU A 11 -0.53 -12.60 2.46
N ALA A 12 0.54 -11.99 1.93
CA ALA A 12 0.64 -10.54 1.84
C ALA A 12 -0.54 -9.94 1.06
N LEU A 13 -0.88 -10.49 -0.09
CA LEU A 13 -2.02 -10.02 -0.91
C LEU A 13 -3.39 -10.22 -0.24
N SER A 14 -3.50 -11.11 0.75
CA SER A 14 -4.75 -11.34 1.49
C SER A 14 -5.01 -10.30 2.58
N VAL A 15 -3.99 -9.49 2.93
CA VAL A 15 -4.13 -8.44 3.94
C VAL A 15 -4.99 -7.29 3.39
N SER A 16 -6.06 -6.98 4.11
CA SER A 16 -6.98 -5.92 3.73
C SER A 16 -6.32 -4.55 3.79
N LYS A 17 -6.73 -3.68 2.87
CA LYS A 17 -6.36 -2.28 2.82
C LYS A 17 -7.60 -1.42 2.66
N GLU A 18 -7.49 -0.17 3.07
CA GLU A 18 -8.49 0.85 2.79
C GLU A 18 -8.04 1.67 1.58
N GLU A 19 -8.96 1.93 0.68
CA GLU A 19 -8.76 2.86 -0.43
C GLU A 19 -9.35 4.22 -0.04
N LYS A 20 -8.53 5.27 -0.10
CA LYS A 20 -8.88 6.60 0.40
C LYS A 20 -8.50 7.67 -0.60
N SER A 21 -9.10 8.85 -0.42
CA SER A 21 -8.69 10.06 -1.12
C SER A 21 -8.72 11.27 -0.19
N ILE A 22 -7.88 12.25 -0.49
CA ILE A 22 -7.86 13.56 0.17
C ILE A 22 -7.78 14.67 -0.87
N ILE A 23 -8.35 15.83 -0.57
CA ILE A 23 -8.22 17.02 -1.42
C ILE A 23 -6.98 17.80 -1.01
N VAL A 24 -6.08 18.05 -1.96
CA VAL A 24 -4.87 18.88 -1.83
C VAL A 24 -4.90 19.89 -2.96
N GLU A 25 -4.92 21.19 -2.64
CA GLU A 25 -4.99 22.27 -3.66
C GLU A 25 -6.06 22.00 -4.74
N GLU A 26 -7.29 21.71 -4.30
CA GLU A 26 -8.44 21.42 -5.18
C GLU A 26 -8.33 20.14 -6.03
N LYS A 27 -7.25 19.35 -5.86
CA LYS A 27 -7.05 18.06 -6.54
C LYS A 27 -7.26 16.90 -5.58
N SER A 28 -7.93 15.86 -6.06
CA SER A 28 -8.09 14.61 -5.31
C SER A 28 -6.83 13.75 -5.45
N ILE A 29 -6.19 13.42 -4.35
CA ILE A 29 -5.05 12.49 -4.30
C ILE A 29 -5.55 11.17 -3.72
N TYR A 30 -5.41 10.10 -4.49
CA TYR A 30 -5.74 8.75 -4.07
C TYR A 30 -4.57 8.11 -3.31
N TYR A 31 -4.90 7.27 -2.33
CA TYR A 31 -3.94 6.43 -1.65
C TYR A 31 -4.57 5.19 -1.07
N GLN A 32 -3.75 4.14 -0.95
CA GLN A 32 -4.07 2.94 -0.19
C GLN A 32 -3.49 3.04 1.22
N HIS A 33 -4.18 2.46 2.19
CA HIS A 33 -3.79 2.51 3.60
C HIS A 33 -3.92 1.14 4.27
N TRP A 34 -2.89 0.75 5.03
CA TRP A 34 -2.81 -0.50 5.78
C TRP A 34 -2.44 -0.25 7.24
N GLY A 35 -2.88 -1.15 8.11
CA GLY A 35 -2.39 -1.26 9.49
C GLY A 35 -3.21 -0.47 10.51
N ASP A 36 -2.64 -0.37 11.71
CA ASP A 36 -3.26 0.26 12.88
C ASP A 36 -2.87 1.75 12.96
N GLY A 37 -3.87 2.63 12.93
CA GLY A 37 -3.70 4.08 13.04
C GLY A 37 -2.95 4.57 14.29
N ASN A 38 -2.73 3.72 15.29
CA ASN A 38 -1.93 4.03 16.47
C ASN A 38 -0.41 3.79 16.29
N LYS A 39 0.02 3.12 15.22
CA LYS A 39 1.44 2.90 14.92
C LYS A 39 2.07 4.11 14.20
N PRO A 40 3.40 4.29 14.23
CA PRO A 40 4.06 5.32 13.42
C PRO A 40 3.69 5.21 11.93
N GLY A 41 3.47 6.36 11.29
CA GLY A 41 3.12 6.42 9.87
C GLY A 41 4.32 6.29 8.94
N MET A 42 4.17 5.49 7.88
CA MET A 42 5.11 5.37 6.77
C MET A 42 4.42 5.66 5.45
N VAL A 43 5.06 6.47 4.60
CA VAL A 43 4.56 6.79 3.25
C VAL A 43 5.44 6.11 2.21
N LEU A 44 4.83 5.37 1.29
CA LEU A 44 5.48 4.78 0.13
C LEU A 44 5.16 5.60 -1.12
N VAL A 45 6.21 5.98 -1.85
CA VAL A 45 6.13 6.79 -3.07
C VAL A 45 6.66 5.94 -4.22
N HIS A 46 5.83 5.71 -5.23
CA HIS A 46 6.23 4.95 -6.42
C HIS A 46 7.06 5.81 -7.39
N GLY A 47 7.81 5.14 -8.27
CA GLY A 47 8.54 5.78 -9.37
C GLY A 47 7.67 6.09 -10.59
N SER A 48 8.27 6.68 -11.62
CA SER A 48 7.60 6.96 -12.90
C SER A 48 7.11 5.67 -13.58
N GLY A 49 5.90 5.70 -14.15
CA GLY A 49 5.28 4.55 -14.84
C GLY A 49 4.69 3.47 -13.92
N SER A 50 4.54 3.77 -12.63
CA SER A 50 4.01 2.87 -11.60
C SER A 50 2.79 3.49 -10.90
N HIS A 51 2.24 2.81 -9.90
CA HIS A 51 1.11 3.22 -9.07
C HIS A 51 1.17 2.51 -7.71
N SER A 52 0.34 2.94 -6.76
CA SER A 52 0.29 2.50 -5.38
C SER A 52 0.14 0.98 -5.20
N HIS A 53 -0.55 0.27 -6.10
CA HIS A 53 -0.73 -1.19 -6.00
C HIS A 53 0.55 -2.00 -6.20
N TRP A 54 1.64 -1.40 -6.69
CA TRP A 54 2.95 -2.06 -6.68
C TRP A 54 3.44 -2.41 -5.27
N TRP A 55 2.84 -1.79 -4.26
CA TRP A 55 3.12 -2.04 -2.85
C TRP A 55 2.18 -3.06 -2.20
N ASP A 56 1.22 -3.64 -2.91
CA ASP A 56 0.19 -4.54 -2.33
C ASP A 56 0.79 -5.74 -1.59
N PHE A 57 1.95 -6.22 -2.02
CA PHE A 57 2.67 -7.35 -1.40
C PHE A 57 3.86 -6.91 -0.53
N ILE A 58 4.14 -5.61 -0.46
CA ILE A 58 5.25 -5.02 0.33
C ILE A 58 4.72 -4.36 1.59
N ALA A 59 3.66 -3.55 1.49
CA ALA A 59 3.06 -2.86 2.64
C ALA A 59 2.66 -3.81 3.79
N PRO A 60 2.08 -5.01 3.53
CA PRO A 60 1.79 -6.00 4.58
C PRO A 60 3.00 -6.41 5.42
N LEU A 61 4.19 -6.43 4.84
CA LEU A 61 5.43 -6.85 5.50
C LEU A 61 5.99 -5.81 6.48
N LEU A 62 5.42 -4.60 6.49
CA LEU A 62 5.85 -3.46 7.31
C LEU A 62 4.88 -3.20 8.48
N LEU A 63 3.77 -3.93 8.55
CA LEU A 63 2.67 -3.64 9.47
C LEU A 63 2.96 -4.01 10.92
N ASP A 64 4.00 -4.77 11.20
CA ASP A 64 4.44 -5.05 12.57
C ASP A 64 4.87 -3.76 13.28
N ASP A 65 5.54 -2.86 12.56
CA ASP A 65 6.11 -1.63 13.12
C ASP A 65 5.35 -0.35 12.72
N PHE A 66 4.64 -0.36 11.58
CA PHE A 66 4.08 0.86 10.99
C PHE A 66 2.60 0.73 10.58
N GLN A 67 1.93 1.88 10.47
CA GLN A 67 0.82 2.04 9.54
C GLN A 67 1.38 2.57 8.22
N VAL A 68 0.89 2.07 7.09
CA VAL A 68 1.47 2.35 5.78
C VAL A 68 0.44 3.02 4.88
N SER A 69 0.86 4.08 4.19
CA SER A 69 0.09 4.71 3.11
C SER A 69 0.88 4.71 1.81
N ALA A 70 0.28 4.25 0.72
CA ALA A 70 0.87 4.28 -0.62
C ALA A 70 0.06 5.22 -1.53
N LEU A 71 0.69 6.30 -2.00
CA LEU A 71 0.04 7.35 -2.79
C LEU A 71 0.05 7.02 -4.28
N ASP A 72 -0.97 7.46 -5.03
CA ASP A 72 -0.89 7.64 -6.48
C ASP A 72 -0.53 9.11 -6.79
N LEU A 73 0.48 9.32 -7.64
CA LEU A 73 1.06 10.66 -7.90
C LEU A 73 0.31 11.49 -8.96
N SER A 74 -0.88 11.08 -9.41
CA SER A 74 -1.71 11.83 -10.36
C SER A 74 -3.16 11.35 -10.38
#